data_AF-A0A3D3FX90-F1
#
_entry.id   AF-A0A3D3FX90-F1
#
_cell.length_a   1.000
_cell.length_b   1.000
_cell.length_c   1.000
_cell.angle_alpha   90.00
_cell.angle_beta   90.00
_cell.angle_gamma   90.00
#
_symmetry.space_group_name_H-M   'P 1'
#
loop_
_entity.id
_entity.type
_entity.pdbx_description
1 polymer ?
#
loop_
_entity_poly.entity_id
_entity_poly.type
_entity_poly.pdbx_seq_one_letter_code
_entity_poly.pdbx_strand_id
1 'polypeptide(L)'
;MKFLLHELSAGVLCCFLTTTTLAANWSNTSLAASYGRDFSEPFKNDAQGNAIDIEKYIFSLVHLSGYTYGTNFFQLNMHQSSKYQ
;
A
#
# COMPACT_ATOMS: atom_id res chain seq x y z
N MET A 1 -53.01 -14.81 10.57
CA MET A 1 -51.89 -15.29 9.72
C MET A 1 -51.20 -14.19 8.90
N LYS A 2 -51.88 -13.14 8.40
CA LYS A 2 -51.25 -12.07 7.59
C LYS A 2 -50.24 -11.19 8.34
N PHE A 3 -50.45 -10.93 9.64
CA PHE A 3 -49.51 -10.14 10.46
C PHE A 3 -48.21 -10.89 10.80
N LEU A 4 -48.25 -12.22 10.94
CA LEU A 4 -47.07 -13.03 11.27
C LEU A 4 -46.10 -13.15 10.08
N LEU A 5 -46.61 -13.06 8.85
CA LEU A 5 -45.84 -13.18 7.62
C LEU A 5 -45.06 -11.89 7.27
N HIS A 6 -45.51 -10.73 7.74
CA HIS A 6 -44.87 -9.43 7.46
C HIS A 6 -43.64 -9.19 8.35
N GLU A 7 -43.74 -9.52 9.65
CA GLU A 7 -42.62 -9.48 10.59
C GLU A 7 -41.51 -10.49 10.23
N LEU A 8 -41.92 -11.65 9.67
CA LEU A 8 -40.99 -12.66 9.16
C LEU A 8 -40.25 -12.17 7.90
N SER A 9 -40.93 -11.41 7.04
CA SER A 9 -40.34 -10.82 5.83
C SER A 9 -39.28 -9.75 6.16
N ALA A 10 -39.50 -8.95 7.20
CA ALA A 10 -38.53 -7.94 7.64
C ALA A 10 -37.30 -8.58 8.32
N GLY A 11 -37.50 -9.66 9.09
CA GLY A 11 -36.41 -10.39 9.75
C GLY A 11 -35.50 -11.15 8.77
N VAL A 12 -36.07 -11.76 7.72
CA VAL A 12 -35.30 -12.52 6.72
C VAL A 12 -34.46 -11.61 5.82
N LEU A 13 -34.93 -10.40 5.52
CA LEU A 13 -34.19 -9.43 4.71
C LEU A 13 -32.95 -8.86 5.46
N CYS A 14 -33.00 -8.79 6.79
CA CYS A 14 -31.90 -8.29 7.62
C CYS A 14 -30.71 -9.28 7.69
N CYS A 15 -30.97 -10.59 7.55
CA CYS A 15 -29.93 -11.62 7.59
C CYS A 15 -29.08 -11.73 6.32
N PHE A 16 -29.49 -11.11 5.20
CA PHE A 16 -28.70 -11.07 3.96
C PHE A 16 -27.74 -9.88 3.88
N LEU A 17 -27.77 -8.97 4.87
CA LEU A 17 -26.84 -7.85 4.98
C LEU A 17 -25.60 -8.19 5.82
N THR A 18 -25.37 -9.47 6.14
CA THR A 18 -24.09 -9.90 6.73
C THR A 18 -22.99 -9.73 5.69
N THR A 19 -22.41 -8.54 5.67
CA THR A 19 -21.22 -8.19 4.92
C THR A 19 -20.21 -9.31 5.09
N THR A 20 -19.83 -9.98 4.00
CA THR A 20 -18.63 -10.80 3.99
C THR A 20 -17.50 -9.90 4.44
N THR A 21 -17.05 -10.09 5.68
CA THR A 21 -15.94 -9.33 6.23
C THR A 21 -14.69 -9.75 5.45
N LEU A 22 -14.41 -9.06 4.34
CA LEU A 22 -13.15 -9.13 3.61
C LEU A 22 -12.08 -8.32 4.39
N ALA A 23 -12.10 -8.43 5.71
CA ALA A 23 -11.12 -7.81 6.57
C ALA A 23 -9.88 -8.70 6.60
N ALA A 24 -8.71 -8.07 6.52
CA ALA A 24 -7.47 -8.79 6.75
C ALA A 24 -7.44 -9.34 8.18
N ASN A 25 -7.18 -10.63 8.33
CA ASN A 25 -6.93 -11.31 9.60
C ASN A 25 -5.68 -10.76 10.31
N TRP A 26 -4.71 -10.30 9.53
CA TRP A 26 -3.48 -9.70 10.03
C TRP A 26 -2.98 -8.64 9.07
N SER A 27 -2.26 -7.66 9.61
CA SER A 27 -1.50 -6.71 8.80
C SER A 27 -0.17 -6.37 9.48
N ASN A 28 0.84 -6.12 8.65
CA ASN A 28 2.15 -5.63 9.06
C ASN A 28 2.50 -4.43 8.20
N THR A 29 2.73 -3.28 8.84
CA THR A 29 3.15 -2.05 8.16
C THR A 29 4.52 -1.65 8.66
N SER A 30 5.47 -1.47 7.75
CA SER A 30 6.83 -1.05 8.09
C SER A 30 7.24 0.19 7.30
N LEU A 31 8.08 0.98 7.94
CA LEU A 31 8.73 2.15 7.38
C LEU A 31 10.24 1.91 7.35
N ALA A 32 10.90 2.31 6.28
CA ALA A 32 12.34 2.31 6.17
C ALA A 32 12.82 3.63 5.55
N ALA A 33 13.99 4.08 5.99
CA ALA A 33 14.69 5.22 5.42
C ALA A 33 16.09 4.75 5.01
N SER A 34 16.43 4.98 3.75
CA SER A 34 17.73 4.64 3.18
C SER A 34 18.39 5.88 2.61
N TYR A 35 19.72 5.97 2.77
CA TYR A 35 20.55 7.06 2.30
C TYR A 35 21.73 6.52 1.50
N GLY A 36 22.12 7.23 0.44
CA GLY A 36 23.35 6.94 -0.29
C GLY A 36 23.71 8.04 -1.29
N ARG A 37 24.94 7.96 -1.82
CA ARG A 37 25.52 8.95 -2.75
C ARG A 37 25.88 8.37 -4.11
N ASP A 38 25.94 7.05 -4.24
CA ASP A 38 26.36 6.36 -5.46
C ASP A 38 25.16 6.09 -6.40
N PHE A 39 24.18 6.99 -6.40
CA PHE A 39 23.01 6.88 -7.27
C PHE A 39 23.24 7.66 -8.56
N SER A 40 22.91 7.05 -9.69
CA SER A 40 22.86 7.73 -10.99
C SER A 40 21.40 7.91 -11.43
N GLU A 41 21.04 9.10 -11.93
CA GLU A 41 19.71 9.37 -12.48
C GLU A 41 19.73 9.53 -14.00
N PRO A 42 18.76 8.94 -14.75
CA PRO A 42 18.82 8.89 -16.22
C PRO A 42 18.93 10.25 -16.92
N PHE A 43 18.43 11.31 -16.28
CA PHE A 43 18.38 12.67 -16.83
C PHE A 43 19.33 13.65 -16.11
N LYS A 44 20.25 13.13 -15.31
CA LYS A 44 21.26 13.91 -14.59
C LYS A 44 22.62 13.45 -15.12
N ASN A 45 23.08 14.15 -16.17
CA ASN A 45 24.38 13.94 -16.78
C ASN A 45 25.20 15.25 -16.72
N ASP A 46 26.52 15.13 -16.79
CA ASP A 46 27.42 16.26 -16.97
C ASP A 46 27.30 16.87 -18.39
N ALA A 47 28.06 17.94 -18.65
CA ALA A 47 28.04 18.60 -19.97
C ALA A 47 28.59 17.73 -21.11
N GLN A 48 29.30 16.65 -20.77
CA GLN A 48 29.91 15.69 -21.66
C GLN A 48 29.04 14.44 -21.86
N GLY A 49 27.89 14.37 -21.17
CA GLY A 49 26.92 13.26 -21.27
C GLY A 49 27.20 12.08 -20.33
N ASN A 50 28.13 12.19 -19.39
CA ASN A 50 28.40 11.13 -18.40
C ASN A 50 27.43 11.22 -17.22
N ALA A 51 27.07 10.07 -16.65
CA ALA A 51 26.25 10.01 -15.45
C ALA A 51 26.95 10.71 -14.28
N ILE A 52 26.19 11.48 -13.51
CA ILE A 52 26.68 12.09 -12.28
C ILE A 52 26.10 11.39 -11.06
N ASP A 53 26.94 11.21 -10.05
CA ASP A 53 26.52 10.71 -8.75
C ASP A 53 25.67 11.76 -8.03
N ILE A 54 24.57 11.31 -7.45
CA ILE A 54 23.61 12.15 -6.74
C ILE A 54 23.29 11.57 -5.35
N GLU A 55 23.11 12.48 -4.40
CA GLU A 55 22.64 12.14 -3.08
C GLU A 55 21.14 11.79 -3.15
N LYS A 56 20.76 10.66 -2.53
CA LYS A 56 19.37 10.22 -2.49
C LYS A 56 18.95 9.77 -1.10
N TYR A 57 17.79 10.27 -0.67
CA TYR A 57 17.02 9.73 0.44
C TYR A 57 15.83 8.95 -0.13
N ILE A 58 15.63 7.74 0.37
CA ILE A 58 14.51 6.88 -0.01
C ILE A 58 13.71 6.57 1.24
N PHE A 59 12.44 6.98 1.25
CA PHE A 59 11.49 6.59 2.29
C PHE A 59 10.56 5.51 1.74
N SER A 60 10.59 4.34 2.36
CA SER A 60 9.81 3.17 1.94
C SER A 60 8.72 2.88 2.96
N LEU A 61 7.48 2.80 2.48
CA LEU A 61 6.33 2.27 3.22
C LEU A 61 5.98 0.90 2.63
N VAL A 62 5.99 -0.14 3.45
CA VAL A 62 5.55 -1.48 3.07
C VAL A 62 4.33 -1.84 3.89
N HIS A 63 3.28 -2.30 3.21
CA HIS A 63 2.09 -2.84 3.83
C HIS A 63 1.84 -4.27 3.34
N LEU A 64 1.81 -5.19 4.29
CA LEU A 64 1.44 -6.59 4.10
C LEU A 64 0.15 -6.84 4.86
N SER A 65 -0.81 -7.50 4.25
CA SER A 65 -2.02 -7.94 4.97
C SER A 65 -2.50 -9.27 4.44
N GLY A 66 -3.11 -10.10 5.28
CA GLY A 66 -3.56 -11.43 4.87
C GLY A 66 -4.97 -11.72 5.31
N TYR A 67 -5.65 -12.56 4.54
CA TYR A 67 -6.97 -13.12 4.83
C TYR A 67 -6.94 -14.63 4.59
N THR A 68 -8.01 -15.34 4.98
CA THR A 68 -8.12 -16.81 4.91
C THR A 68 -7.67 -17.42 3.57
N TYR A 69 -7.80 -16.69 2.46
CA TYR A 69 -7.53 -17.18 1.11
C TYR A 69 -6.42 -16.44 0.37
N GLY A 70 -5.71 -15.49 1.01
CA GLY A 70 -4.73 -14.70 0.28
C GLY A 70 -3.96 -13.68 1.11
N THR A 71 -3.00 -13.04 0.46
CA THR A 71 -2.19 -11.96 1.02
C THR A 71 -2.17 -10.79 0.05
N ASN A 72 -2.25 -9.56 0.55
CA ASN A 72 -2.01 -8.33 -0.15
C ASN A 72 -0.61 -7.81 0.19
N PHE A 73 0.08 -7.32 -0.83
CA PHE A 73 1.35 -6.61 -0.67
C PHE A 73 1.28 -5.29 -1.42
N PHE A 74 1.63 -4.21 -0.72
CA PHE A 74 1.75 -2.88 -1.27
C PHE A 74 3.04 -2.25 -0.77
N GLN A 75 3.79 -1.60 -1.67
CA GLN A 75 4.97 -0.83 -1.30
C GLN A 75 4.95 0.51 -2.02
N LEU A 76 5.24 1.57 -1.28
CA LEU A 76 5.43 2.92 -1.78
C LEU A 76 6.83 3.39 -1.42
N ASN A 77 7.58 3.86 -2.43
CA ASN A 77 8.92 4.44 -2.25
C ASN A 77 8.88 5.90 -2.68
N MET A 78 9.20 6.81 -1.76
CA MET A 78 9.43 8.22 -2.06
C MET A 78 10.92 8.45 -2.22
N HIS A 79 11.32 8.99 -3.38
CA HIS A 79 12.71 9.26 -3.71
C HIS A 79 12.95 10.77 -3.73
N GLN A 80 13.82 11.25 -2.85
CA GLN A 80 14.28 12.63 -2.83
C GLN A 80 15.73 12.69 -3.28
N SER A 81 15.97 13.40 -4.38
CA SER A 81 17.29 13.52 -4.99
C SER A 81 17.83 14.94 -4.86
N SER A 82 19.08 15.06 -4.43
CA SER A 82 19.84 16.32 -4.41
C SER A 82 21.12 16.16 -5.22
N LYS A 83 21.60 17.28 -5.78
CA LYS A 83 22.98 17.31 -6.28
C LYS A 83 23.92 17.14 -5.09
N TYR A 84 24.91 16.27 -5.23
CA TYR A 84 26.06 16.24 -4.34
C TYR A 84 26.89 17.50 -4.64
N GLN A 85 27.28 18.27 -3.61
CA GLN A 85 28.02 19.53 -3.77
C GLN A 85 29.51 19.29 -4.07
#